data_AF-A0A7R9WR23-F1
#
_entry.id   AF-A0A7R9WR23-F1
#
_cell.length_a   1.000
_cell.length_b   1.000
_cell.length_c   1.000
_cell.angle_alpha   90.00
_cell.angle_beta   90.00
_cell.angle_gamma   90.00
#
_symmetry.space_group_name_H-M   'P 1'
#
loop_
_entity.id
_entity.type
_entity.pdbx_description
1 polymer ?
#
loop_
_entity_poly.entity_id
_entity_poly.type
_entity_poly.pdbx_seq_one_letter_code
_entity_poly.pdbx_strand_id
1 'polypeptide(L)'
;MKFTSQILAFCVVQSAILGGNAYVVQNNNKQPSSNGQLNSQASSYTERSTFSTGTVSAKDDFIDKKNTYNPALAADTNNAGDMQLVKSVWETVKPVTVQGGSLRTCVPPASAGLVQVLLKTDGRPLNANVELWQGPDNTPQKMAVYIEDGELRPFNCAIATPRSNNAIAIRNTGHLEFPMAACVEPDVGNAVGSVTKKLAALSIPKTIQGGAIQTYPFSPAVSSVQVMLKTDGRPLNARIELLQGPNNNKQVMEVYTEDGLERPFF
;
A
#
# COMPACT_ATOMS: atom_id res chain seq x y z
N MET A 1 13.88 -5.90 33.95
CA MET A 1 14.37 -6.00 32.56
C MET A 1 13.42 -5.22 31.67
N LYS A 2 13.90 -4.15 31.03
CA LYS A 2 13.09 -3.35 30.08
C LYS A 2 13.20 -4.03 28.71
N PHE A 3 12.15 -4.72 28.28
CA PHE A 3 12.04 -5.21 26.91
C PHE A 3 11.56 -4.05 26.05
N THR A 4 12.48 -3.40 25.33
CA THR A 4 12.12 -2.54 24.20
C THR A 4 11.62 -3.46 23.08
N SER A 5 10.29 -3.59 22.97
CA SER A 5 9.65 -4.35 21.89
C SER A 5 9.93 -3.63 20.57
N GLN A 6 10.48 -4.36 19.60
CA GLN A 6 10.62 -3.85 18.25
C GLN A 6 9.23 -3.65 17.63
N ILE A 7 9.10 -2.51 16.96
CA ILE A 7 7.92 -1.95 16.32
C ILE A 7 7.36 -2.97 15.33
N LEU A 8 6.03 -3.19 15.35
CA LEU A 8 5.35 -4.05 14.39
C LEU A 8 4.42 -3.20 13.53
N ALA A 9 4.92 -2.74 12.40
CA ALA A 9 4.15 -2.02 11.39
C ALA A 9 3.79 -2.98 10.24
N PHE A 10 2.58 -2.85 9.68
CA PHE A 10 2.35 -3.37 8.33
C PHE A 10 3.16 -2.47 7.39
N CYS A 11 4.16 -3.02 6.71
CA CYS A 11 5.00 -2.24 5.83
C CYS A 11 5.15 -2.90 4.47
N VAL A 12 5.02 -2.08 3.43
CA VAL A 12 5.80 -2.24 2.21
C VAL A 12 7.19 -1.69 2.51
N VAL A 13 8.23 -2.48 2.28
CA VAL A 13 9.63 -2.03 2.43
C VAL A 13 9.90 -0.95 1.38
N GLN A 14 10.44 0.22 1.76
CA GLN A 14 10.69 1.33 0.82
C GLN A 14 12.08 1.93 0.96
N SER A 15 12.70 2.20 -0.19
CA SER A 15 14.00 2.85 -0.34
C SER A 15 13.86 4.39 -0.36
N ALA A 16 14.73 5.08 0.37
CA ALA A 16 14.79 6.55 0.41
C ALA A 16 15.42 7.13 -0.86
N ILE A 17 14.61 7.49 -1.86
CA ILE A 17 15.00 8.41 -2.94
C ILE A 17 13.84 9.39 -3.16
N LEU A 18 14.09 10.69 -2.99
CA LEU A 18 13.07 11.69 -2.71
C LEU A 18 12.86 12.74 -3.79
N GLY A 19 11.63 13.25 -3.86
CA GLY A 19 11.37 14.61 -4.31
C GLY A 19 9.93 14.92 -4.77
N GLY A 20 8.90 14.73 -3.95
CA GLY A 20 7.56 15.24 -4.27
C GLY A 20 6.51 15.04 -3.18
N ASN A 21 5.97 16.12 -2.61
CA ASN A 21 4.82 16.05 -1.70
C ASN A 21 3.51 16.17 -2.51
N ALA A 22 2.55 15.25 -2.35
CA ALA A 22 1.28 15.27 -3.11
C ALA A 22 0.21 16.23 -2.57
N TYR A 23 0.44 16.85 -1.40
CA TYR A 23 -0.51 17.78 -0.83
C TYR A 23 -0.48 19.12 -1.57
N VAL A 24 -1.54 19.39 -2.33
CA VAL A 24 -1.77 20.70 -2.95
C VAL A 24 -2.30 21.66 -1.88
N VAL A 25 -1.57 22.75 -1.63
CA VAL A 25 -2.11 23.90 -0.90
C VAL A 25 -3.07 24.63 -1.85
N GLN A 26 -4.37 24.60 -1.56
CA GLN A 26 -5.35 25.41 -2.27
C GLN A 26 -5.05 26.90 -1.96
N ASN A 27 -4.34 27.58 -2.87
CA ASN A 27 -4.26 29.03 -2.84
C ASN A 27 -5.60 29.58 -3.33
N ASN A 28 -6.47 29.95 -2.39
CA ASN A 28 -7.61 30.81 -2.69
C ASN A 28 -7.07 32.20 -3.05
N ASN A 29 -6.76 32.45 -4.34
CA ASN A 29 -6.98 33.73 -5.01
C ASN A 29 -6.54 33.72 -6.50
N LYS A 30 -7.51 34.10 -7.36
CA LYS A 30 -7.45 34.61 -8.76
C LYS A 30 -7.67 33.63 -9.94
N GLN A 31 -8.81 33.82 -10.63
CA GLN A 31 -9.05 33.51 -12.06
C GLN A 31 -8.61 34.70 -12.97
N PRO A 32 -8.76 34.66 -14.32
CA PRO A 32 -8.09 33.79 -15.30
C PRO A 32 -7.49 34.59 -16.50
N SER A 33 -6.55 34.04 -17.29
CA SER A 33 -6.36 34.48 -18.69
C SER A 33 -5.62 33.48 -19.61
N SER A 34 -6.32 33.12 -20.68
CA SER A 34 -5.94 32.92 -22.11
C SER A 34 -5.00 31.79 -22.61
N ASN A 35 -5.63 30.94 -23.45
CA ASN A 35 -5.23 30.36 -24.76
C ASN A 35 -3.97 29.49 -24.96
N GLY A 36 -4.17 28.29 -25.55
CA GLY A 36 -3.10 27.55 -26.26
C GLY A 36 -3.37 26.08 -26.63
N GLN A 37 -4.25 25.84 -27.61
CA GLN A 37 -4.34 24.75 -28.61
C GLN A 37 -3.99 23.26 -28.29
N LEU A 38 -4.98 22.41 -28.62
CA LEU A 38 -4.95 20.97 -28.86
C LEU A 38 -4.05 20.58 -30.06
N ASN A 39 -3.37 19.44 -29.98
CA ASN A 39 -3.04 18.67 -31.19
C ASN A 39 -3.01 17.16 -30.94
N SER A 40 -3.80 16.45 -31.74
CA SER A 40 -3.96 15.00 -31.81
C SER A 40 -3.08 14.43 -32.91
N GLN A 41 -2.28 13.39 -32.65
CA GLN A 41 -1.78 12.52 -33.72
C GLN A 41 -1.77 11.05 -33.28
N ALA A 42 -2.55 10.27 -34.03
CA ALA A 42 -2.57 8.82 -34.04
C ALA A 42 -1.31 8.27 -34.71
N SER A 43 -0.85 7.10 -34.30
CA SER A 43 0.08 6.29 -35.08
C SER A 43 -0.19 4.80 -34.83
N SER A 44 -0.55 4.13 -35.92
CA SER A 44 -0.74 2.70 -36.06
C SER A 44 0.59 1.95 -36.06
N TYR A 45 0.68 0.84 -35.35
CA TYR A 45 1.69 -0.19 -35.59
C TYR A 45 1.04 -1.57 -35.62
N THR A 46 1.13 -2.19 -36.79
CA THR A 46 0.86 -3.59 -37.07
C THR A 46 2.09 -4.39 -36.64
N GLU A 47 1.94 -5.50 -35.92
CA GLU A 47 2.85 -6.64 -36.08
C GLU A 47 2.24 -7.94 -35.57
N ARG A 48 2.56 -9.00 -36.30
CA ARG A 48 1.98 -10.35 -36.29
C ARG A 48 3.07 -11.31 -35.83
N SER A 49 2.82 -12.16 -34.83
CA SER A 49 3.62 -13.40 -34.68
C SER A 49 2.90 -14.49 -33.87
N THR A 50 2.52 -15.53 -34.62
CA THR A 50 2.65 -16.97 -34.33
C THR A 50 2.29 -17.53 -32.94
N PHE A 51 1.18 -18.25 -32.94
CA PHE A 51 0.73 -19.22 -31.94
C PHE A 51 1.60 -20.49 -32.01
N SER A 52 2.14 -20.97 -30.89
CA SER A 52 2.64 -22.34 -30.76
C SER A 52 1.99 -23.03 -29.57
N THR A 53 1.23 -24.08 -29.88
CA THR A 53 0.51 -24.95 -28.94
C THR A 53 1.48 -25.88 -28.23
N GLY A 54 1.46 -25.88 -26.89
CA GLY A 54 2.19 -26.83 -26.06
C GLY A 54 1.28 -27.41 -24.98
N THR A 55 0.82 -28.63 -25.20
CA THR A 55 0.08 -29.48 -24.25
C THR A 55 0.98 -29.96 -23.11
N VAL A 56 0.55 -29.83 -21.84
CA VAL A 56 1.11 -30.65 -20.76
C VAL A 56 -0.01 -31.20 -19.88
N SER A 57 0.05 -32.52 -19.76
CA SER A 57 -0.85 -33.47 -19.11
C SER A 57 -0.82 -33.37 -17.58
N ALA A 58 -2.00 -33.54 -16.97
CA ALA A 58 -2.18 -33.70 -15.53
C ALA A 58 -1.58 -35.01 -15.02
N LYS A 59 -0.74 -34.92 -13.99
CA LYS A 59 -0.54 -35.99 -13.01
C LYS A 59 -0.41 -35.36 -11.62
N ASP A 60 -1.29 -35.79 -10.75
CA ASP A 60 -1.24 -35.60 -9.31
C ASP A 60 0.05 -36.19 -8.75
N ASP A 61 0.77 -35.43 -7.92
CA ASP A 61 1.68 -35.99 -6.92
C ASP A 61 1.57 -35.14 -5.63
N PHE A 62 0.90 -35.74 -4.66
CA PHE A 62 0.82 -35.33 -3.27
C PHE A 62 2.23 -35.37 -2.65
N ILE A 63 2.84 -34.22 -2.37
CA ILE A 63 4.04 -34.14 -1.53
C ILE A 63 3.85 -33.09 -0.43
N ASP A 64 3.64 -33.60 0.78
CA ASP A 64 3.75 -32.90 2.05
C ASP A 64 5.23 -32.51 2.30
N LYS A 65 5.62 -31.27 1.95
CA LYS A 65 6.95 -30.73 2.30
C LYS A 65 6.82 -29.77 3.48
N LYS A 66 7.25 -30.25 4.64
CA LYS A 66 7.62 -29.42 5.80
C LYS A 66 8.48 -28.24 5.33
N ASN A 67 8.00 -27.04 5.60
CA ASN A 67 8.63 -25.77 5.30
C ASN A 67 9.99 -25.68 6.02
N THR A 68 11.06 -26.11 5.35
CA THR A 68 12.42 -26.12 5.92
C THR A 68 13.11 -24.86 5.46
N TYR A 69 13.36 -23.93 6.38
CA TYR A 69 14.18 -22.74 6.16
C TYR A 69 15.54 -23.19 5.59
N ASN A 70 15.94 -22.67 4.42
CA ASN A 70 17.25 -22.96 3.85
C ASN A 70 18.20 -21.77 4.13
N PRO A 71 19.15 -21.89 5.09
CA PRO A 71 20.03 -20.79 5.48
C PRO A 71 21.10 -20.44 4.43
N ALA A 72 21.21 -21.22 3.35
CA ALA A 72 22.25 -21.06 2.32
C ALA A 72 22.00 -19.93 1.30
N LEU A 73 20.85 -19.23 1.34
CA LEU A 73 20.59 -18.05 0.52
C LEU A 73 20.91 -16.72 1.24
N ALA A 74 21.43 -16.78 2.47
CA ALA A 74 21.81 -15.61 3.26
C ALA A 74 23.28 -15.17 3.09
N ALA A 75 24.01 -15.78 2.13
CA ALA A 75 25.44 -15.57 1.95
C ALA A 75 25.77 -15.00 0.56
N ASP A 76 25.36 -13.76 0.31
CA ASP A 76 26.09 -12.87 -0.59
C ASP A 76 26.39 -11.56 0.15
N THR A 77 27.36 -11.64 1.07
CA THR A 77 27.78 -10.55 1.97
C THR A 77 28.99 -9.78 1.43
N ASN A 78 29.07 -9.55 0.12
CA ASN A 78 30.22 -8.87 -0.49
C ASN A 78 29.95 -7.42 -0.93
N ASN A 79 28.85 -6.80 -0.51
CA ASN A 79 28.61 -5.36 -0.65
C ASN A 79 28.08 -4.76 0.66
N ALA A 80 28.88 -4.83 1.72
CA ALA A 80 28.59 -4.24 3.03
C ALA A 80 29.09 -2.78 3.15
N GLY A 81 29.14 -2.04 2.03
CA GLY A 81 29.40 -0.61 1.99
C GLY A 81 28.13 0.10 1.50
N ASP A 82 27.61 1.03 2.31
CA ASP A 82 26.41 1.84 2.06
C ASP A 82 25.03 1.15 2.16
N MET A 83 24.76 0.44 3.26
CA MET A 83 23.42 0.54 3.86
C MET A 83 23.34 1.85 4.63
N GLN A 84 23.20 2.97 3.90
CA GLN A 84 22.85 4.24 4.54
C GLN A 84 21.58 4.02 5.37
N LEU A 85 21.60 4.50 6.62
CA LEU A 85 20.41 4.55 7.47
C LEU A 85 19.26 5.11 6.64
N VAL A 86 18.28 4.28 6.29
CA VAL A 86 17.11 4.72 5.56
C VAL A 86 16.40 5.72 6.46
N LYS A 87 16.52 7.01 6.14
CA LYS A 87 15.81 8.06 6.87
C LYS A 87 14.33 7.70 6.85
N SER A 88 13.69 7.83 8.00
CA SER A 88 12.26 7.56 8.12
C SER A 88 11.52 8.44 7.12
N VAL A 89 10.52 7.92 6.41
CA VAL A 89 9.67 8.73 5.50
C VAL A 89 9.10 9.94 6.27
N TRP A 90 8.85 9.78 7.56
CA TRP A 90 8.41 10.85 8.47
C TRP A 90 9.41 11.99 8.69
N GLU A 91 10.70 11.74 8.48
CA GLU A 91 11.77 12.76 8.54
C GLU A 91 11.94 13.48 7.20
N THR A 92 11.33 12.93 6.16
CA THR A 92 11.70 13.25 4.79
C THR A 92 10.55 13.84 3.99
N VAL A 93 9.33 13.44 4.33
CA VAL A 93 8.07 13.98 3.83
C VAL A 93 7.47 14.84 4.94
N LYS A 94 7.01 16.05 4.60
CA LYS A 94 6.37 16.95 5.58
C LYS A 94 4.94 16.46 5.84
N PRO A 95 4.63 15.95 7.05
CA PRO A 95 3.30 15.41 7.31
C PRO A 95 2.26 16.53 7.38
N VAL A 96 1.04 16.23 6.94
CA VAL A 96 -0.12 17.10 7.10
C VAL A 96 -0.97 16.62 8.26
N THR A 97 -1.32 17.52 9.17
CA THR A 97 -2.25 17.22 10.25
C THR A 97 -3.69 17.14 9.73
N VAL A 98 -4.35 16.03 10.02
CA VAL A 98 -5.78 15.79 9.79
C VAL A 98 -6.49 15.75 11.14
N GLN A 99 -7.23 16.81 11.44
CA GLN A 99 -8.01 16.90 12.68
C GLN A 99 -9.14 15.87 12.71
N GLY A 100 -9.60 15.46 13.89
CA GLY A 100 -10.73 14.55 14.02
C GLY A 100 -11.97 15.04 13.26
N GLY A 101 -12.69 14.13 12.61
CA GLY A 101 -13.83 14.42 11.73
C GLY A 101 -13.47 15.10 10.39
N SER A 102 -12.24 15.54 10.20
CA SER A 102 -11.83 16.29 9.00
C SER A 102 -11.43 15.37 7.84
N LEU A 103 -11.55 15.91 6.64
CA LEU A 103 -11.11 15.28 5.39
C LEU A 103 -9.93 16.07 4.80
N ARG A 104 -8.90 15.37 4.34
CA ARG A 104 -7.87 15.91 3.45
C ARG A 104 -7.88 15.13 2.15
N THR A 105 -7.74 15.85 1.05
CA THR A 105 -7.64 15.26 -0.29
C THR A 105 -6.33 15.69 -0.92
N CYS A 106 -5.65 14.76 -1.57
CA CYS A 106 -4.46 15.02 -2.35
C CYS A 106 -4.61 14.41 -3.74
N VAL A 107 -4.05 15.09 -4.74
CA VAL A 107 -4.13 14.70 -6.14
C VAL A 107 -2.71 14.34 -6.57
N PRO A 108 -2.38 13.04 -6.72
CA PRO A 108 -1.07 12.63 -7.23
C PRO A 108 -0.93 13.04 -8.72
N PRO A 109 0.30 13.19 -9.23
CA PRO A 109 0.54 13.42 -10.64
C PRO A 109 0.01 12.25 -11.47
N ALA A 110 -0.44 12.53 -12.70
CA ALA A 110 -0.97 11.51 -13.61
C ALA A 110 0.04 10.41 -13.99
N SER A 111 1.35 10.68 -13.82
CA SER A 111 2.43 9.72 -14.06
C SER A 111 2.65 8.75 -12.90
N ALA A 112 2.04 8.97 -11.72
CA ALA A 112 2.15 8.05 -10.60
C ALA A 112 1.28 6.83 -10.87
N GLY A 113 1.89 5.67 -11.09
CA GLY A 113 1.18 4.38 -11.18
C GLY A 113 0.90 3.75 -9.81
N LEU A 114 1.49 4.30 -8.75
CA LEU A 114 1.31 3.89 -7.38
C LEU A 114 1.48 5.08 -6.45
N VAL A 115 0.75 5.08 -5.34
CA VAL A 115 0.82 6.11 -4.31
C VAL A 115 0.95 5.44 -2.95
N GLN A 116 1.96 5.83 -2.18
CA GLN A 116 2.11 5.42 -0.79
C GLN A 116 1.34 6.37 0.11
N VAL A 117 0.59 5.81 1.06
CA VAL A 117 -0.09 6.54 2.12
C VAL A 117 0.47 6.09 3.46
N LEU A 118 0.92 7.04 4.27
CA LEU A 118 1.37 6.79 5.63
C LEU A 118 0.54 7.60 6.61
N LEU A 119 0.08 6.95 7.69
CA LEU A 119 -0.69 7.60 8.74
C LEU A 119 -0.10 7.24 10.11
N LYS A 120 -0.03 8.22 11.02
CA LYS A 120 0.34 7.98 12.42
C LYS A 120 -0.36 8.95 13.37
N THR A 121 -0.37 8.61 14.64
CA THR A 121 -0.79 9.46 15.76
C THR A 121 0.38 9.60 16.75
N ASP A 122 0.14 10.28 17.88
CA ASP A 122 1.11 10.47 18.97
C ASP A 122 0.69 9.63 20.18
N GLY A 123 0.84 8.31 20.06
CA GLY A 123 0.50 7.35 21.12
C GLY A 123 -1.01 7.21 21.37
N ARG A 124 -1.85 7.44 20.35
CA ARG A 124 -3.31 7.42 20.46
C ARG A 124 -3.94 6.48 19.44
N PRO A 125 -5.20 6.05 19.64
CA PRO A 125 -5.92 5.32 18.63
C PRO A 125 -6.02 6.12 17.32
N LEU A 126 -5.71 5.46 16.21
CA LEU A 126 -5.87 6.00 14.87
C LEU A 126 -7.14 5.41 14.27
N ASN A 127 -8.05 6.28 13.82
CA ASN A 127 -9.27 5.91 13.10
C ASN A 127 -9.30 6.72 11.80
N ALA A 128 -9.21 6.04 10.66
CA ALA A 128 -9.16 6.70 9.37
C ALA A 128 -9.91 5.94 8.28
N ASN A 129 -10.53 6.69 7.37
CA ASN A 129 -10.96 6.18 6.07
C ASN A 129 -10.03 6.74 5.00
N VAL A 130 -9.47 5.86 4.18
CA VAL A 130 -8.65 6.20 3.01
C VAL A 130 -9.39 5.74 1.78
N GLU A 131 -9.59 6.64 0.81
CA GLU A 131 -10.31 6.34 -0.43
C GLU A 131 -9.50 6.81 -1.63
N LEU A 132 -9.43 5.96 -2.65
CA LEU A 132 -8.95 6.34 -3.98
C LEU A 132 -10.15 6.56 -4.90
N TRP A 133 -10.27 7.79 -5.40
CA TRP A 133 -11.25 8.22 -6.38
C TRP A 133 -10.60 8.32 -7.76
N GLN A 134 -11.29 7.86 -8.81
CA GLN A 134 -10.77 7.82 -10.17
C GLN A 134 -11.81 8.23 -11.21
N GLY A 135 -11.79 9.51 -11.61
CA GLY A 135 -12.70 10.02 -12.63
C GLY A 135 -14.20 9.87 -12.29
N PRO A 136 -15.09 10.23 -13.22
CA PRO A 136 -16.53 10.00 -13.09
C PRO A 136 -16.85 8.50 -13.21
N ASP A 137 -17.96 8.08 -12.60
CA ASP A 137 -18.54 6.73 -12.72
C ASP A 137 -17.68 5.57 -12.22
N ASN A 138 -16.73 5.82 -11.32
CA ASN A 138 -15.93 4.79 -10.66
C ASN A 138 -16.38 4.59 -9.19
N THR A 139 -16.46 3.33 -8.75
CA THR A 139 -16.64 3.04 -7.31
C THR A 139 -15.29 3.18 -6.61
N PRO A 140 -15.15 4.08 -5.63
CA PRO A 140 -13.87 4.29 -4.96
C PRO A 140 -13.36 3.01 -4.33
N GLN A 141 -12.05 2.78 -4.43
CA GLN A 141 -11.38 1.84 -3.54
C GLN A 141 -11.39 2.45 -2.13
N LYS A 142 -11.83 1.68 -1.15
CA LYS A 142 -12.03 2.14 0.24
C LYS A 142 -11.21 1.32 1.20
N MET A 143 -10.66 1.98 2.20
CA MET A 143 -9.97 1.35 3.31
C MET A 143 -10.41 2.01 4.61
N ALA A 144 -10.99 1.24 5.52
CA ALA A 144 -11.20 1.67 6.89
C ALA A 144 -10.07 1.12 7.75
N VAL A 145 -9.40 1.99 8.50
CA VAL A 145 -8.20 1.68 9.27
C VAL A 145 -8.44 2.04 10.73
N TYR A 146 -8.27 1.06 11.59
CA TYR A 146 -8.20 1.22 13.04
C TYR A 146 -6.84 0.71 13.54
N ILE A 147 -6.18 1.50 14.38
CA ILE A 147 -4.96 1.09 15.09
C ILE A 147 -5.08 1.55 16.53
N GLU A 148 -4.81 0.65 17.48
CA GLU A 148 -4.89 0.95 18.91
C GLU A 148 -3.89 2.03 19.34
N ASP A 149 -2.66 1.95 18.82
CA ASP A 149 -1.58 2.92 19.06
C ASP A 149 -0.87 3.21 17.74
N GLY A 150 -1.19 4.36 17.14
CA GLY A 150 -0.68 4.77 15.83
C GLY A 150 0.73 5.37 15.86
N GLU A 151 1.34 5.60 17.04
CA GLU A 151 2.78 5.89 17.13
C GLU A 151 3.57 4.59 17.14
N LEU A 152 3.13 3.62 17.94
CA LEU A 152 3.78 2.32 18.03
C LEU A 152 3.62 1.50 16.74
N ARG A 153 2.51 1.69 16.01
CA ARG A 153 2.19 0.93 14.80
C ARG A 153 1.70 1.89 13.71
N PRO A 154 2.58 2.67 13.06
CA PRO A 154 2.17 3.54 11.98
C PRO A 154 1.57 2.71 10.84
N PHE A 155 0.53 3.25 10.20
CA PHE A 155 -0.07 2.68 9.01
C PHE A 155 0.75 3.05 7.77
N ASN A 156 0.95 2.07 6.88
CA ASN A 156 1.57 2.26 5.57
C ASN A 156 0.88 1.34 4.56
N CYS A 157 0.36 1.91 3.48
CA CYS A 157 -0.12 1.14 2.34
C CYS A 157 0.33 1.73 1.02
N ALA A 158 0.41 0.87 0.00
CA ALA A 158 0.66 1.28 -1.37
C ALA A 158 -0.59 1.03 -2.21
N ILE A 159 -1.12 2.11 -2.77
CA ILE A 159 -2.36 2.11 -3.55
C ILE A 159 -1.99 2.22 -5.03
N ALA A 160 -2.39 1.24 -5.83
CA ALA A 160 -2.22 1.29 -7.27
C ALA A 160 -3.12 2.39 -7.87
N THR A 161 -2.57 3.21 -8.75
CA THR A 161 -3.29 4.28 -9.48
C THR A 161 -3.24 4.01 -10.99
N PRO A 162 -3.92 2.94 -11.46
CA PRO A 162 -3.80 2.46 -12.85
C PRO A 162 -4.40 3.39 -13.90
N ARG A 163 -5.29 4.30 -13.49
CA ARG A 163 -6.00 5.24 -14.38
C ARG A 163 -5.50 6.66 -14.19
N SER A 164 -5.98 7.60 -15.02
CA SER A 164 -5.74 9.03 -14.83
C SER A 164 -6.77 9.66 -13.89
N ASN A 165 -6.55 10.92 -13.49
CA ASN A 165 -7.47 11.69 -12.63
C ASN A 165 -7.74 11.02 -11.26
N ASN A 166 -6.66 10.60 -10.60
CA ASN A 166 -6.72 10.03 -9.27
C ASN A 166 -6.83 11.14 -8.20
N ALA A 167 -7.60 10.88 -7.15
CA ALA A 167 -7.56 11.65 -5.91
C ALA A 167 -7.57 10.70 -4.71
N ILE A 168 -6.66 10.91 -3.77
CA ILE A 168 -6.62 10.19 -2.50
C ILE A 168 -7.29 11.06 -1.44
N ALA A 169 -8.35 10.54 -0.84
CA ALA A 169 -9.11 11.17 0.23
C ALA A 169 -8.79 10.45 1.55
N ILE A 170 -8.37 11.20 2.56
CA ILE A 170 -8.01 10.72 3.89
C ILE A 170 -8.90 11.44 4.90
N ARG A 171 -9.82 10.71 5.50
CA ARG A 171 -10.71 11.20 6.56
C ARG A 171 -10.25 10.65 7.89
N ASN A 172 -10.03 11.53 8.86
CA ASN A 172 -9.91 11.13 10.27
C ASN A 172 -11.32 10.89 10.81
N THR A 173 -11.64 9.66 11.16
CA THR A 173 -12.95 9.29 11.73
C THR A 173 -12.96 9.32 13.26
N GLY A 174 -11.81 9.59 13.88
CA GLY A 174 -11.68 9.83 15.31
C GLY A 174 -12.27 11.18 15.75
N HIS A 175 -12.38 11.35 17.07
CA HIS A 175 -12.88 12.58 17.68
C HIS A 175 -11.92 13.76 17.44
N LEU A 176 -12.45 15.00 17.53
CA LEU A 176 -11.71 16.23 17.26
C LEU A 176 -10.39 16.34 18.06
N GLU A 177 -10.36 15.79 19.27
CA GLU A 177 -9.21 15.78 20.19
C GLU A 177 -8.06 14.84 19.74
N PHE A 178 -8.28 14.02 18.72
CA PHE A 178 -7.32 13.02 18.23
C PHE A 178 -6.88 13.34 16.81
N PRO A 179 -5.98 14.32 16.61
CA PRO A 179 -5.38 14.57 15.30
C PRO A 179 -4.50 13.41 14.85
N MET A 180 -4.42 13.21 13.53
CA MET A 180 -3.46 12.27 12.93
C MET A 180 -2.56 13.00 11.94
N ALA A 181 -1.32 12.54 11.81
CA ALA A 181 -0.39 12.97 10.78
C ALA A 181 -0.53 12.05 9.56
N ALA A 182 -0.67 12.66 8.38
CA ALA A 182 -0.80 11.96 7.13
C ALA A 182 0.27 12.40 6.13
N CYS A 183 0.86 11.43 5.44
CA CYS A 183 1.78 11.60 4.33
C CYS A 183 1.24 10.86 3.11
N VAL A 184 1.27 11.51 1.95
CA VAL A 184 0.94 10.87 0.66
C VAL A 184 2.05 11.17 -0.33
N GLU A 185 2.70 10.10 -0.78
CA GLU A 185 3.86 10.14 -1.67
C GLU A 185 3.54 9.39 -2.97
N PRO A 186 3.56 10.05 -4.14
CA PRO A 186 3.42 9.37 -5.41
C PRO A 186 4.72 8.66 -5.80
N ASP A 187 4.64 7.39 -6.19
CA ASP A 187 5.78 6.59 -6.62
C ASP A 187 6.10 6.83 -8.11
N VAL A 188 6.62 8.02 -8.42
CA VAL A 188 7.00 8.39 -9.80
C VAL A 188 8.24 7.62 -10.27
N GLY A 189 9.15 7.29 -9.34
CA GLY A 189 10.37 6.53 -9.63
C GLY A 189 10.18 5.01 -9.70
N ASN A 190 8.96 4.51 -9.45
CA ASN A 190 8.64 3.08 -9.34
C ASN A 190 9.56 2.34 -8.33
N ALA A 191 10.03 3.04 -7.29
CA ALA A 191 10.89 2.47 -6.27
C ALA A 191 10.08 1.51 -5.38
N VAL A 192 8.93 1.98 -4.91
CA VAL A 192 7.99 1.23 -4.06
C VAL A 192 7.40 0.07 -4.86
N GLY A 193 6.89 0.36 -6.05
CA GLY A 193 6.31 -0.63 -6.95
C GLY A 193 7.30 -1.74 -7.32
N SER A 194 8.58 -1.42 -7.49
CA SER A 194 9.62 -2.43 -7.74
C SER A 194 9.85 -3.34 -6.54
N VAL A 195 9.92 -2.80 -5.33
CA VAL A 195 10.09 -3.61 -4.11
C VAL A 195 8.87 -4.48 -3.87
N THR A 196 7.67 -3.91 -3.97
CA THR A 196 6.40 -4.65 -3.83
C THR A 196 6.32 -5.82 -4.81
N LYS A 197 6.65 -5.60 -6.09
CA LYS A 197 6.66 -6.66 -7.11
C LYS A 197 7.70 -7.75 -6.82
N LYS A 198 8.91 -7.36 -6.37
CA LYS A 198 9.94 -8.33 -5.99
C LYS A 198 9.50 -9.19 -4.81
N LEU A 199 8.94 -8.58 -3.76
CA LEU A 199 8.43 -9.31 -2.59
C LEU A 199 7.25 -10.21 -2.96
N ALA A 200 6.35 -9.75 -3.83
CA ALA A 200 5.28 -10.57 -4.38
C ALA A 200 5.81 -11.81 -5.12
N ALA A 201 6.87 -11.65 -5.92
CA ALA A 201 7.48 -12.76 -6.67
C ALA A 201 8.21 -13.78 -5.77
N LEU A 202 8.68 -13.35 -4.60
CA LEU A 202 9.28 -14.24 -3.59
C LEU A 202 8.23 -14.96 -2.73
N SER A 203 6.97 -14.51 -2.76
CA SER A 203 5.88 -15.07 -1.98
C SER A 203 5.17 -16.20 -2.73
N ILE A 204 4.69 -17.21 -1.98
CA ILE A 204 3.81 -18.24 -2.53
C ILE A 204 2.36 -17.79 -2.30
N PRO A 205 1.59 -17.46 -3.35
CA PRO A 205 0.22 -17.01 -3.19
C PRO A 205 -0.68 -18.13 -2.69
N LYS A 206 -1.65 -17.78 -1.84
CA LYS A 206 -2.69 -18.69 -1.36
C LYS A 206 -4.06 -18.11 -1.66
N THR A 207 -4.93 -18.91 -2.27
CA THR A 207 -6.34 -18.53 -2.48
C THR A 207 -7.11 -18.67 -1.17
N ILE A 208 -7.78 -17.60 -0.76
CA ILE A 208 -8.69 -17.58 0.39
C ILE A 208 -10.11 -17.37 -0.16
N GLN A 209 -11.03 -18.26 0.21
CA GLN A 209 -12.43 -18.19 -0.24
C GLN A 209 -13.20 -17.11 0.52
N GLY A 210 -14.25 -16.56 -0.08
CA GLY A 210 -15.13 -15.58 0.56
C GLY A 210 -15.71 -16.12 1.88
N GLY A 211 -15.65 -15.31 2.94
CA GLY A 211 -16.11 -15.68 4.29
C GLY A 211 -15.15 -16.59 5.08
N ALA A 212 -14.06 -17.08 4.46
CA ALA A 212 -13.06 -17.84 5.18
C ALA A 212 -12.15 -16.92 6.01
N ILE A 213 -11.73 -17.42 7.18
CA ILE A 213 -10.73 -16.78 8.04
C ILE A 213 -9.44 -17.58 7.91
N GLN A 214 -8.33 -16.86 7.69
CA GLN A 214 -7.01 -17.45 7.66
C GLN A 214 -6.09 -16.72 8.64
N THR A 215 -5.62 -17.47 9.63
CA THR A 215 -4.73 -16.94 10.68
C THR A 215 -3.30 -17.41 10.43
N TYR A 216 -2.34 -16.49 10.60
CA TYR A 216 -0.92 -16.75 10.46
C TYR A 216 -0.18 -16.32 11.74
N PRO A 217 0.27 -17.27 12.58
CA PRO A 217 1.11 -16.93 13.71
C PRO A 217 2.53 -16.58 13.22
N PHE A 218 3.18 -15.66 13.91
CA PHE A 218 4.57 -15.32 13.64
C PHE A 218 5.33 -15.05 14.94
N SER A 219 6.66 -15.13 14.87
CA SER A 219 7.55 -14.94 16.02
C SER A 219 7.48 -13.50 16.55
N PRO A 220 7.63 -13.28 17.88
CA PRO A 220 7.79 -11.94 18.44
C PRO A 220 8.98 -11.15 17.88
N ALA A 221 9.94 -11.81 17.23
CA ALA A 221 11.08 -11.17 16.56
C ALA A 221 10.72 -10.53 15.21
N VAL A 222 9.51 -10.74 14.68
CA VAL A 222 9.07 -10.14 13.42
C VAL A 222 8.79 -8.66 13.64
N SER A 223 9.53 -7.79 12.95
CA SER A 223 9.34 -6.33 13.01
C SER A 223 8.28 -5.82 12.03
N SER A 224 7.95 -6.57 10.98
CA SER A 224 6.95 -6.14 10.01
C SER A 224 6.38 -7.29 9.21
N VAL A 225 5.13 -7.13 8.78
CA VAL A 225 4.46 -8.05 7.86
C VAL A 225 4.01 -7.25 6.65
N GLN A 226 4.17 -7.84 5.47
CA GLN A 226 3.58 -7.33 4.24
C GLN A 226 2.38 -8.21 3.88
N VAL A 227 1.27 -7.59 3.49
CA VAL A 227 0.06 -8.27 3.06
C VAL A 227 -0.27 -7.84 1.65
N MET A 228 -0.19 -8.78 0.70
CA MET A 228 -0.63 -8.56 -0.67
C MET A 228 -1.95 -9.29 -0.89
N LEU A 229 -2.97 -8.56 -1.35
CA LEU A 229 -4.26 -9.12 -1.71
C LEU A 229 -4.61 -8.76 -3.16
N LYS A 230 -5.09 -9.75 -3.90
CA LYS A 230 -5.62 -9.58 -5.27
C LYS A 230 -6.74 -10.57 -5.53
N THR A 231 -7.56 -10.29 -6.53
CA THR A 231 -8.54 -11.22 -7.08
C THR A 231 -8.24 -11.50 -8.56
N ASP A 232 -9.09 -12.30 -9.19
CA ASP A 232 -9.12 -12.58 -10.63
C ASP A 232 -9.89 -11.51 -11.44
N GLY A 233 -10.13 -10.32 -10.87
CA GLY A 233 -10.93 -9.24 -11.47
C GLY A 233 -12.25 -9.00 -10.75
N ARG A 234 -12.61 -9.87 -9.80
CA ARG A 234 -13.80 -9.72 -8.96
C ARG A 234 -13.60 -8.63 -7.89
N PRO A 235 -14.68 -8.12 -7.29
CA PRO A 235 -14.58 -7.26 -6.12
C PRO A 235 -13.77 -7.94 -5.01
N LEU A 236 -12.80 -7.20 -4.46
CA LEU A 236 -12.04 -7.61 -3.29
C LEU A 236 -12.69 -6.96 -2.08
N ASN A 237 -13.14 -7.78 -1.14
CA ASN A 237 -13.62 -7.34 0.17
C ASN A 237 -12.93 -8.19 1.23
N ALA A 238 -12.03 -7.58 1.98
CA ALA A 238 -11.18 -8.29 2.94
C ALA A 238 -11.02 -7.49 4.24
N ARG A 239 -10.98 -8.22 5.34
CA ARG A 239 -10.62 -7.70 6.66
C ARG A 239 -9.31 -8.32 7.11
N ILE A 240 -8.35 -7.47 7.45
CA ILE A 240 -7.02 -7.85 7.95
C ILE A 240 -6.94 -7.42 9.40
N GLU A 241 -6.51 -8.33 10.27
CA GLU A 241 -6.38 -8.07 11.70
C GLU A 241 -4.99 -8.44 12.20
N LEU A 242 -4.38 -7.53 12.96
CA LEU A 242 -3.25 -7.86 13.82
C LEU A 242 -3.78 -8.07 15.23
N LEU A 243 -3.65 -9.30 15.73
CA LEU A 243 -4.07 -9.67 17.08
C LEU A 243 -2.86 -9.82 18.00
N GLN A 244 -3.01 -9.42 19.27
CA GLN A 244 -2.02 -9.70 20.31
C GLN A 244 -2.70 -10.22 21.58
N GLY A 245 -2.81 -11.54 21.68
CA GLY A 245 -3.59 -12.22 22.70
C GLY A 245 -5.04 -12.46 22.26
N PRO A 246 -5.87 -13.10 23.12
CA PRO A 246 -7.24 -13.44 22.76
C PRO A 246 -8.08 -12.18 22.49
N ASN A 247 -8.70 -12.12 21.31
CA ASN A 247 -9.66 -11.08 20.90
C ASN A 247 -9.17 -9.64 21.10
N ASN A 248 -7.86 -9.40 20.94
CA ASN A 248 -7.22 -8.12 21.19
C ASN A 248 -6.66 -7.53 19.89
N ASN A 249 -7.51 -6.82 19.17
CA ASN A 249 -7.19 -6.22 17.88
C ASN A 249 -6.29 -5.01 18.08
N LYS A 250 -5.05 -5.13 17.61
CA LYS A 250 -4.05 -4.04 17.61
C LYS A 250 -4.14 -3.18 16.37
N GLN A 251 -4.46 -3.82 15.25
CA GLN A 251 -4.74 -3.15 13.98
C GLN A 251 -5.88 -3.89 13.29
N VAL A 252 -6.78 -3.13 12.65
CA VAL A 252 -7.83 -3.64 11.79
C VAL A 252 -7.84 -2.81 10.52
N MET A 253 -7.87 -3.48 9.38
CA MET A 253 -8.01 -2.84 8.08
C MET A 253 -9.13 -3.55 7.33
N GLU A 254 -10.11 -2.80 6.87
CA GLU A 254 -11.17 -3.29 5.99
C GLU A 254 -10.98 -2.68 4.62
N VAL A 255 -10.68 -3.52 3.62
CA VAL A 255 -10.30 -3.10 2.27
C VAL A 255 -11.40 -3.52 1.30
N TYR A 256 -11.83 -2.58 0.48
CA TYR A 256 -12.76 -2.79 -0.62
C TYR A 256 -12.23 -2.20 -1.92
N THR A 257 -12.29 -2.97 -3.02
CA THR A 257 -12.18 -2.48 -4.40
C THR A 257 -13.16 -3.24 -5.29
N GLU A 258 -13.71 -2.58 -6.31
CA GLU A 258 -14.60 -3.20 -7.29
C GLU A 258 -13.90 -4.21 -8.20
N ASP A 259 -12.59 -4.04 -8.42
CA ASP A 259 -11.74 -4.92 -9.21
C ASP A 259 -10.39 -5.09 -8.49
N GLY A 260 -10.18 -6.27 -7.90
CA GLY A 260 -8.95 -6.61 -7.17
C GLY A 260 -7.79 -7.10 -8.05
N LEU A 261 -7.98 -7.21 -9.37
CA LEU A 261 -6.89 -7.46 -10.32
C LEU A 261 -6.31 -6.14 -10.84
N GLU A 262 -7.17 -5.18 -11.18
CA GLU A 262 -6.77 -3.84 -11.61
C GLU A 262 -6.20 -3.02 -10.44
N ARG A 263 -6.79 -3.17 -9.24
CA ARG A 263 -6.40 -2.45 -8.01
C ARG A 263 -6.07 -3.42 -6.88
N PRO A 264 -4.95 -4.16 -6.96
CA PRO A 264 -4.50 -4.98 -5.84
C PRO A 264 -4.19 -4.10 -4.62
N PHE A 265 -4.24 -4.71 -3.44
CA PHE A 265 -3.86 -4.08 -2.17
C PHE A 265 -2.46 -4.56 -1.76
N PHE A 266 -1.62 -3.62 -1.31
CA PHE A 266 -0.22 -3.83 -0.91
C PHE A 266 0.11 -3.13 0.41
#